data_AF-A0A229RWQ5-F1
#
_entry.id   AF-A0A229RWQ5-F1
#
_cell.length_a   1.000
_cell.length_b   1.000
_cell.length_c   1.000
_cell.angle_alpha   90.00
_cell.angle_beta   90.00
_cell.angle_gamma   90.00
#
_symmetry.space_group_name_H-M   'P 1'
#
loop_
_entity.id
_entity.type
_entity.pdbx_description
1 polymer ?
#
loop_
_entity_poly.entity_id
_entity_poly.type
_entity_poly.pdbx_seq_one_letter_code
_entity_poly.pdbx_strand_id
1 'polypeptide(L)'
;MLTVLAGSLLLPVLLVGVVFLIIGLNRGSEPGPYTVIFAKAGDECGTQGQYLDASTGKPLQCMGPGGFRTASLEFPGFSREQNDDVRRWLTTLAEDGDLSVFDHRSIQAKIDGIAAGLPPGTRVEPESGETKLWIGAALTGAGLLLGSGFAWRWYRNRRTGF
;
A
#
# COMPACT_ATOMS: atom_id res chain seq x y z
N MET A 1 23.01 -5.69 35.69
CA MET A 1 21.56 -5.43 35.48
C MET A 1 21.28 -4.47 34.33
N LEU A 2 21.84 -3.25 34.33
CA LEU A 2 21.66 -2.25 33.25
C LEU A 2 22.01 -2.76 31.83
N THR A 3 23.06 -3.56 31.69
CA THR A 3 23.49 -4.14 30.41
C THR A 3 22.55 -5.24 29.88
N VAL A 4 21.92 -6.00 30.79
CA VAL A 4 20.94 -7.05 30.44
C VAL A 4 19.60 -6.42 30.04
N LEU A 5 19.20 -5.36 30.73
CA LEU A 5 18.02 -4.54 30.37
C LEU A 5 18.21 -3.83 29.01
N ALA A 6 19.40 -3.28 28.73
CA ALA A 6 19.70 -2.67 27.44
C ALA A 6 19.71 -3.69 26.27
N GLY A 7 20.25 -4.90 26.51
CA GLY A 7 20.19 -6.00 25.54
C GLY A 7 18.76 -6.53 25.30
N SER A 8 17.93 -6.54 26.34
CA SER A 8 16.52 -6.93 26.28
C SER A 8 15.66 -5.97 25.44
N LEU A 9 16.01 -4.69 25.37
CA LEU A 9 15.29 -3.67 24.60
C LEU A 9 15.73 -3.59 23.13
N LEU A 10 16.92 -4.09 22.81
CA LEU A 10 17.47 -4.09 21.46
C LEU A 10 16.68 -4.95 20.47
N LEU A 11 16.33 -6.17 20.88
CA LEU A 11 15.57 -7.11 20.06
C LEU A 11 14.16 -6.59 19.71
N PRO A 12 13.33 -6.11 20.67
CA PRO A 12 12.01 -5.58 20.33
C PRO A 12 12.10 -4.30 19.50
N VAL A 13 13.07 -3.41 19.72
CA VAL A 13 13.26 -2.21 18.90
C VAL A 13 13.61 -2.57 17.45
N LEU A 14 14.50 -3.56 17.25
CA LEU A 14 14.82 -4.06 15.91
C LEU A 14 13.62 -4.73 15.24
N LEU A 15 12.88 -5.58 15.95
CA LEU A 15 11.68 -6.24 15.42
C LEU A 15 10.64 -5.21 14.98
N VAL A 16 10.35 -4.23 15.82
CA VAL A 16 9.42 -3.15 15.48
C VAL A 16 9.95 -2.35 14.29
N GLY A 17 11.23 -1.98 14.28
CA GLY A 17 11.85 -1.28 13.15
C GLY A 17 11.72 -2.03 11.82
N VAL A 18 12.00 -3.33 11.82
CA VAL A 18 11.88 -4.20 10.63
C VAL A 18 10.44 -4.30 10.16
N VAL A 19 9.47 -4.46 11.07
CA VAL A 19 8.04 -4.49 10.73
C VAL A 19 7.60 -3.19 10.07
N PHE A 20 7.94 -2.03 10.63
CA PHE A 20 7.61 -0.74 10.03
C PHE A 20 8.29 -0.52 8.68
N LEU A 21 9.53 -1.01 8.51
CA LEU A 21 10.24 -0.98 7.23
C LEU A 21 9.52 -1.83 6.17
N ILE A 22 9.15 -3.06 6.51
CA ILE A 22 8.41 -3.96 5.61
C ILE A 22 7.06 -3.35 5.23
N ILE A 23 6.31 -2.82 6.20
CA ILE A 23 5.02 -2.16 5.95
C ILE A 23 5.22 -0.93 5.05
N GLY A 24 6.22 -0.09 5.33
CA GLY A 24 6.49 1.10 4.54
C GLY A 24 6.92 0.78 3.10
N LEU A 25 7.73 -0.27 2.90
CA LEU A 25 8.12 -0.76 1.58
C LEU A 25 6.93 -1.36 0.81
N ASN A 26 6.05 -2.11 1.47
CA ASN A 26 4.87 -2.72 0.85
C ASN A 26 3.73 -1.73 0.59
N ARG A 27 3.66 -0.61 1.33
CA ARG A 27 2.69 0.48 1.13
C ARG A 27 2.78 1.14 -0.24
N GLY A 28 3.94 1.11 -0.89
CA GLY A 28 4.08 1.56 -2.29
C GLY A 28 3.33 0.67 -3.30
N SER A 29 2.87 -0.51 -2.87
CA SER A 29 2.11 -1.47 -3.67
C SER A 29 0.63 -1.58 -3.25
N GLU A 30 0.20 -0.85 -2.21
CA GLU A 30 -1.21 -0.82 -1.84
C GLU A 30 -1.99 -0.03 -2.91
N PRO A 31 -3.15 -0.53 -3.37
CA PRO A 31 -3.96 0.15 -4.37
C PRO A 31 -4.32 1.55 -3.91
N GLY A 32 -3.94 2.57 -4.67
CA GLY A 32 -4.29 3.95 -4.38
C GLY A 32 -5.78 4.24 -4.62
N PRO A 33 -6.24 5.46 -4.28
CA PRO A 33 -7.64 5.87 -4.48
C PRO A 33 -8.09 5.89 -5.95
N TYR A 34 -7.12 5.86 -6.89
CA TYR A 34 -7.33 5.81 -8.33
C TYR A 34 -6.93 4.46 -8.96
N THR A 35 -6.57 3.46 -8.15
CA THR A 35 -6.17 2.15 -8.66
C THR A 35 -7.38 1.29 -8.94
N VAL A 36 -7.43 0.68 -10.12
CA VAL A 36 -8.45 -0.30 -10.50
C VAL A 36 -7.96 -1.70 -10.22
N ILE A 37 -8.83 -2.57 -9.70
CA ILE A 37 -8.50 -3.96 -9.41
C ILE A 37 -9.57 -4.84 -10.03
N PHE A 38 -9.15 -5.81 -10.84
CA PHE A 38 -10.05 -6.83 -11.36
C PHE A 38 -10.17 -7.98 -10.37
N ALA A 39 -11.40 -8.29 -9.99
CA ALA A 39 -11.74 -9.35 -9.05
C ALA A 39 -12.98 -10.10 -9.54
N LYS A 40 -13.32 -11.21 -8.87
CA LYS A 40 -14.52 -12.00 -9.14
C LYS A 40 -15.49 -11.94 -7.97
N ALA A 41 -16.77 -12.18 -8.25
CA ALA A 41 -17.80 -12.23 -7.21
C ALA A 41 -17.43 -13.28 -6.15
N GLY A 42 -17.36 -12.84 -4.88
CA GLY A 42 -16.93 -13.67 -3.76
C GLY A 42 -15.49 -13.44 -3.31
N ASP A 43 -14.69 -12.67 -4.04
CA ASP A 43 -13.35 -12.28 -3.62
C ASP A 43 -13.39 -11.24 -2.48
N GLU A 44 -12.33 -11.24 -1.65
CA GLU A 44 -12.12 -10.25 -0.61
C GLU A 44 -11.67 -8.91 -1.21
N CYS A 45 -12.38 -7.84 -0.86
CA CYS A 45 -11.98 -6.48 -1.23
C CYS A 45 -11.20 -5.82 -0.11
N GLY A 46 -10.06 -5.24 -0.47
CA GLY A 46 -9.31 -4.34 0.39
C GLY A 46 -10.04 -3.01 0.66
N THR A 47 -9.45 -2.20 1.52
CA THR A 47 -10.01 -0.90 1.94
C THR A 47 -9.77 0.24 0.96
N GLN A 48 -8.94 0.01 -0.06
CA GLN A 48 -8.54 1.00 -1.07
C GLN A 48 -8.57 0.37 -2.46
N GLY A 49 -8.65 1.21 -3.49
CA GLY A 49 -8.84 0.81 -4.89
C GLY A 49 -10.31 0.59 -5.28
N GLN A 50 -10.58 0.60 -6.59
CA GLN A 50 -11.89 0.37 -7.18
C GLN A 50 -11.94 -1.05 -7.77
N TYR A 51 -12.81 -1.89 -7.21
CA TYR A 51 -12.94 -3.30 -7.59
C TYR A 51 -13.97 -3.48 -8.70
N LEU A 52 -13.56 -4.20 -9.74
CA LEU A 52 -14.31 -4.39 -10.96
C LEU A 52 -14.41 -5.88 -11.30
N ASP A 53 -15.58 -6.29 -11.77
CA ASP A 53 -15.77 -7.62 -12.34
C ASP A 53 -14.98 -7.72 -13.64
N ALA A 54 -14.03 -8.66 -13.71
CA ALA A 54 -13.22 -8.88 -14.90
C ALA A 54 -14.05 -9.27 -16.13
N SER A 55 -15.20 -9.92 -15.94
CA SER A 55 -16.04 -10.45 -17.01
C SER A 55 -17.08 -9.45 -17.52
N THR A 56 -17.50 -8.49 -16.68
CA THR A 56 -18.56 -7.54 -17.08
C THR A 56 -18.11 -6.09 -17.06
N GLY A 57 -16.91 -5.78 -16.53
CA GLY A 57 -16.43 -4.40 -16.34
C GLY A 57 -17.30 -3.56 -15.40
N LYS A 58 -18.15 -4.20 -14.59
CA LYS A 58 -19.07 -3.53 -13.65
C LYS A 58 -18.47 -3.48 -12.25
N PRO A 59 -18.88 -2.51 -11.42
CA PRO A 59 -18.40 -2.43 -10.05
C PRO A 59 -18.76 -3.72 -9.31
N LEU A 60 -17.75 -4.35 -8.69
CA LEU A 60 -17.93 -5.60 -8.01
C LEU A 60 -18.59 -5.36 -6.65
N GLN A 61 -19.52 -6.24 -6.27
CA GLN A 61 -19.97 -6.33 -4.89
C GLN A 61 -19.12 -7.37 -4.17
N CYS A 62 -18.38 -6.94 -3.16
CA CYS A 62 -17.42 -7.78 -2.46
C CYS A 62 -17.56 -7.66 -0.95
N MET A 63 -17.01 -8.67 -0.26
CA MET A 63 -16.94 -8.68 1.19
C MET A 63 -15.65 -7.99 1.63
N GLY A 64 -15.78 -6.99 2.50
CA GLY A 64 -14.65 -6.24 3.03
C GLY A 64 -14.78 -5.98 4.54
N PRO A 65 -13.81 -5.27 5.14
CA PRO A 65 -13.86 -4.93 6.56
C PRO A 65 -15.10 -4.06 6.84
N GLY A 66 -16.05 -4.62 7.59
CA GLY A 66 -17.34 -3.99 7.90
C GLY A 66 -18.55 -4.49 7.10
N GLY A 67 -18.41 -5.54 6.26
CA GLY A 67 -19.54 -6.19 5.57
C GLY A 67 -19.46 -6.12 4.04
N PHE A 68 -20.62 -6.24 3.38
CA PHE A 68 -20.71 -6.11 1.93
C PHE A 68 -20.46 -4.66 1.50
N ARG A 69 -19.49 -4.47 0.62
CA ARG A 69 -19.23 -3.20 -0.05
C ARG A 69 -19.55 -3.36 -1.53
N THR A 70 -20.41 -2.49 -2.03
CA THR A 70 -20.52 -2.29 -3.47
C THR A 70 -19.41 -1.31 -3.85
N ALA A 71 -18.47 -1.73 -4.68
CA ALA A 71 -17.55 -0.79 -5.28
C ALA A 71 -18.40 0.24 -6.05
N SER A 72 -18.12 1.53 -5.88
CA SER A 72 -18.73 2.60 -6.67
C SER A 72 -17.65 3.11 -7.59
N LEU A 73 -17.85 3.03 -8.91
CA LEU A 73 -16.89 3.53 -9.88
C LEU A 73 -16.97 5.06 -9.96
N GLU A 74 -16.57 5.70 -8.87
CA GLU A 74 -16.52 7.13 -8.65
C GLU A 74 -15.13 7.46 -8.13
N PHE A 75 -14.34 8.09 -9.00
CA PHE A 75 -13.00 8.53 -8.63
C PHE A 75 -13.08 9.90 -7.95
N PRO A 76 -12.40 10.10 -6.81
CA PRO A 76 -12.45 11.37 -6.11
C PRO A 76 -11.84 12.49 -6.96
N GLY A 77 -12.58 13.59 -7.10
CA GLY A 77 -12.20 14.75 -7.91
C GLY A 77 -12.62 14.67 -9.38
N PHE A 78 -13.09 13.51 -9.87
CA PHE A 78 -13.56 13.38 -11.25
C PHE A 78 -14.96 13.98 -11.39
N SER A 79 -15.23 14.61 -12.54
CA SER A 79 -16.59 15.04 -12.88
C SER A 79 -17.49 13.83 -13.15
N ARG A 80 -18.81 14.05 -13.16
CA ARG A 80 -19.77 12.98 -13.50
C ARG A 80 -19.52 12.45 -14.91
N GLU A 81 -19.26 13.34 -15.84
CA GLU A 81 -18.97 13.02 -17.24
C GLU A 81 -17.67 12.20 -17.38
N GLN A 82 -16.64 12.53 -16.60
CA GLN A 82 -15.39 11.77 -16.58
C GLN A 82 -15.58 10.36 -16.02
N ASN A 83 -16.34 10.22 -14.92
CA ASN A 83 -16.66 8.91 -14.35
C ASN A 83 -17.52 8.07 -15.31
N ASP A 84 -18.48 8.68 -15.99
CA ASP A 84 -19.32 8.01 -16.99
C ASP A 84 -18.52 7.60 -18.23
N ASP A 85 -17.53 8.40 -18.65
CA ASP A 85 -16.64 8.04 -19.76
C ASP A 85 -15.74 6.84 -19.41
N VAL A 86 -15.19 6.80 -18.20
CA VAL A 86 -14.41 5.65 -17.72
C VAL A 86 -15.30 4.41 -17.64
N ARG A 87 -16.53 4.52 -17.11
CA ARG A 87 -17.49 3.42 -17.02
C ARG A 87 -17.88 2.87 -18.39
N ARG A 88 -18.16 3.76 -19.36
CA ARG A 88 -18.48 3.36 -20.72
C ARG A 88 -17.32 2.62 -21.36
N TRP A 89 -16.10 3.15 -21.20
CA TRP A 89 -14.91 2.54 -21.76
C TRP A 89 -14.61 1.16 -21.17
N LEU A 90 -14.75 0.98 -19.86
CA LEU A 90 -14.63 -0.31 -19.18
C LEU A 90 -15.66 -1.33 -19.70
N THR A 91 -16.89 -0.88 -19.93
CA THR A 91 -17.96 -1.73 -20.45
C THR A 91 -17.63 -2.19 -21.87
N THR A 92 -17.16 -1.28 -22.74
CA THR A 92 -16.74 -1.62 -24.11
C THR A 92 -15.59 -2.61 -24.12
N LEU A 93 -14.58 -2.45 -23.25
CA LEU A 93 -13.47 -3.39 -23.15
C LEU A 93 -13.93 -4.79 -22.69
N ALA A 94 -14.91 -4.86 -21.78
CA ALA A 94 -15.49 -6.12 -21.34
C ALA A 94 -16.39 -6.79 -22.40
N GLU A 95 -17.00 -6.01 -23.30
CA GLU A 95 -17.78 -6.53 -24.43
C GLU A 95 -16.90 -7.18 -25.51
N ASP A 96 -15.66 -6.70 -25.66
CA ASP A 96 -14.66 -7.28 -26.57
C ASP A 96 -14.01 -8.58 -26.03
N GLY A 97 -14.26 -8.92 -24.76
CA GLY A 97 -13.77 -10.12 -24.08
C GLY A 97 -13.53 -9.90 -22.58
N ASP A 98 -13.03 -10.91 -21.86
CA ASP A 98 -12.63 -10.74 -20.46
C ASP A 98 -11.52 -9.66 -20.34
N LEU A 99 -11.65 -8.78 -19.34
CA LEU A 99 -10.65 -7.74 -19.06
C LEU A 99 -9.29 -8.37 -18.76
N SER A 100 -8.32 -8.12 -19.64
CA SER A 100 -6.98 -8.67 -19.54
C SER A 100 -6.03 -7.78 -18.73
N VAL A 101 -4.85 -8.32 -18.40
CA VAL A 101 -3.76 -7.56 -17.77
C VAL A 101 -3.27 -6.40 -18.66
N PHE A 102 -3.42 -6.52 -19.99
CA PHE A 102 -3.09 -5.43 -20.91
C PHE A 102 -4.12 -4.31 -20.82
N ASP A 103 -5.41 -4.66 -20.72
CA ASP A 103 -6.50 -3.69 -20.55
C ASP A 103 -6.34 -2.94 -19.24
N HIS A 104 -5.89 -3.62 -18.18
CA HIS A 104 -5.57 -3.01 -16.89
C HIS A 104 -4.60 -1.82 -17.05
N ARG A 105 -3.48 -2.00 -17.76
CA ARG A 105 -2.49 -0.92 -17.92
C ARG A 105 -3.05 0.27 -18.68
N SER A 106 -3.81 0.03 -19.75
CA SER A 106 -4.45 1.11 -20.50
C SER A 106 -5.49 1.85 -19.66
N ILE A 107 -6.30 1.12 -18.90
CA ILE A 107 -7.30 1.67 -17.99
C ILE A 107 -6.62 2.54 -16.94
N GLN A 108 -5.61 2.00 -16.27
CA GLN A 108 -4.86 2.72 -15.24
C GLN A 108 -4.19 3.97 -15.83
N ALA A 109 -3.60 3.88 -17.03
CA ALA A 109 -2.97 5.02 -17.68
C ALA A 109 -3.96 6.15 -18.01
N LYS A 110 -5.20 5.84 -18.44
CA LYS A 110 -6.22 6.87 -18.67
C LYS A 110 -6.68 7.52 -17.37
N ILE A 111 -6.92 6.71 -16.33
CA ILE A 111 -7.32 7.21 -15.01
C ILE A 111 -6.22 8.10 -14.43
N ASP A 112 -4.97 7.66 -14.50
CA ASP A 112 -3.80 8.43 -14.04
C ASP A 112 -3.64 9.72 -14.85
N GLY A 113 -3.92 9.70 -16.16
CA GLY A 113 -3.94 10.88 -17.02
C GLY A 113 -5.00 11.91 -16.62
N ILE A 114 -6.22 11.46 -16.30
CA ILE A 114 -7.29 12.34 -15.80
C ILE A 114 -6.91 12.87 -14.41
N ALA A 115 -6.42 12.00 -13.52
CA ALA A 115 -6.01 12.36 -12.17
C ALA A 115 -4.83 13.37 -12.15
N ALA A 116 -3.93 13.29 -13.12
CA ALA A 116 -2.83 14.26 -13.28
C ALA A 116 -3.31 15.65 -13.73
N GLY A 117 -4.47 15.73 -14.39
CA GLY A 117 -5.09 16.99 -14.83
C GLY A 117 -5.98 17.64 -13.76
N LEU A 118 -6.17 17.00 -12.60
CA LEU A 118 -7.03 17.53 -11.55
C LEU A 118 -6.43 18.78 -10.88
N PRO A 119 -7.25 19.79 -10.54
CA PRO A 119 -6.78 20.98 -9.84
C PRO A 119 -6.23 20.63 -8.45
N PRO A 120 -5.22 21.39 -7.96
CA PRO A 120 -4.60 21.14 -6.67
C PRO A 120 -5.64 21.15 -5.54
N GLY A 121 -5.56 20.16 -4.64
CA GLY A 121 -6.51 19.98 -3.53
C GLY A 121 -7.74 19.13 -3.82
N THR A 122 -7.98 18.74 -5.08
CA THR A 122 -9.04 17.77 -5.44
C THR A 122 -8.52 16.34 -5.59
N ARG A 123 -7.21 16.20 -5.82
CA ARG A 123 -6.53 14.92 -5.91
C ARG A 123 -6.36 14.34 -4.51
N VAL A 124 -6.82 13.10 -4.31
CA VAL A 124 -6.48 12.33 -3.11
C VAL A 124 -5.12 11.71 -3.34
N GLU A 125 -4.09 12.23 -2.67
CA GLU A 125 -2.78 11.60 -2.70
C GLU A 125 -2.87 10.25 -1.98
N PRO A 126 -2.28 9.18 -2.57
CA PRO A 126 -2.13 7.93 -1.83
C PRO A 126 -1.36 8.22 -0.55
N GLU A 127 -1.75 7.62 0.58
CA GLU A 127 -0.97 7.75 1.83
C GLU A 127 0.47 7.35 1.54
N SER A 128 1.40 8.31 1.57
CA SER A 128 2.79 7.99 1.31
C SER A 128 3.30 7.07 2.42
N GLY A 129 3.77 5.89 2.02
CA GLY A 129 4.47 4.95 2.92
C GLY A 129 5.75 5.56 3.51
N GLU A 130 6.20 6.71 3.00
CA GLU A 130 7.38 7.45 3.42
C GLU A 130 7.49 7.62 4.93
N THR A 131 6.42 8.03 5.60
CA THR A 131 6.46 8.23 7.05
C THR A 131 6.78 6.91 7.79
N LYS A 132 6.18 5.80 7.36
CA LYS A 132 6.43 4.47 7.96
C LYS A 132 7.81 3.93 7.59
N LEU A 133 8.27 4.20 6.37
CA LEU A 133 9.61 3.91 5.88
C LEU A 133 10.68 4.63 6.73
N TRP A 134 10.53 5.94 6.94
CA TRP A 134 11.45 6.74 7.76
C TRP A 134 11.47 6.26 9.21
N ILE A 135 10.32 5.96 9.80
CA ILE A 135 10.23 5.39 11.16
C ILE A 135 10.94 4.03 11.23
N GLY A 136 10.67 3.13 10.27
CA GLY A 136 11.31 1.82 10.20
C GLY A 136 12.83 1.91 10.02
N ALA A 137 13.30 2.80 9.13
CA ALA A 137 14.72 3.03 8.88
C ALA A 137 15.42 3.62 10.11
N ALA A 138 14.81 4.60 10.78
CA ALA A 138 15.34 5.21 12.00
C ALA A 138 15.45 4.19 13.14
N LEU A 139 14.41 3.40 13.39
CA LEU A 139 14.39 2.38 14.45
C LEU A 139 15.39 1.24 14.18
N THR A 140 15.46 0.77 12.93
CA THR A 140 16.40 -0.30 12.55
C THR A 140 17.85 0.18 12.60
N GLY A 141 18.11 1.40 12.13
CA GLY A 141 19.43 2.03 12.24
C GLY A 141 19.88 2.23 13.69
N ALA A 142 19.00 2.75 14.55
CA ALA A 142 19.27 2.91 15.98
C ALA A 142 19.53 1.56 16.66
N GLY A 143 18.73 0.54 16.35
CA GLY A 143 18.91 -0.81 16.87
C GLY A 143 20.25 -1.44 16.47
N LEU A 144 20.67 -1.29 15.21
CA LEU A 144 21.98 -1.78 14.74
C LEU A 144 23.16 -1.04 15.38
N LEU A 145 23.07 0.28 15.56
CA LEU A 145 24.10 1.07 16.22
C LEU A 145 24.25 0.70 17.70
N LEU A 146 23.14 0.55 18.41
CA LEU A 146 23.14 0.13 19.81
C LEU A 146 23.62 -1.33 19.95
N GLY A 147 23.23 -2.22 19.04
CA GLY A 147 23.63 -3.62 19.04
C GLY A 147 25.12 -3.81 18.75
N SER A 148 25.66 -3.09 17.77
CA SER A 148 27.09 -3.11 17.44
C SER A 148 27.95 -2.52 18.55
N GLY A 149 27.51 -1.42 19.19
CA GLY A 149 28.18 -0.85 20.36
C GLY A 149 28.19 -1.80 21.56
N PHE A 150 27.08 -2.51 21.80
CA PHE A 150 27.00 -3.53 22.85
C PHE A 150 27.90 -4.74 22.55
N ALA A 151 27.86 -5.26 21.32
CA ALA A 151 28.70 -6.39 20.89
C ALA A 151 30.19 -6.05 20.98
N TRP A 152 30.59 -4.86 20.54
CA TRP A 152 31.97 -4.38 20.65
C TRP A 152 32.43 -4.25 22.10
N ARG A 153 31.59 -3.69 22.98
CA ARG A 153 31.89 -3.56 24.41
C ARG A 153 31.98 -4.92 25.11
N TRP A 154 31.09 -5.85 24.79
CA TRP A 154 31.12 -7.21 25.30
C TRP A 154 32.37 -7.98 24.84
N TYR A 155 32.70 -7.87 23.54
CA TYR A 155 33.91 -8.47 22.97
C TYR A 155 35.18 -7.92 23.61
N ARG A 156 35.22 -6.62 23.87
CA ARG A 156 36.34 -5.97 24.57
C ARG A 156 36.46 -6.46 26.02
N ASN A 157 35.35 -6.55 26.77
CA ASN A 157 35.36 -7.06 28.14
C ASN A 157 35.89 -8.51 28.22
N ARG A 158 35.46 -9.39 27.31
CA ARG A 158 35.98 -10.77 27.24
C ARG A 158 37.47 -10.86 26.93
N ARG A 159 38.02 -9.93 26.14
CA ARG A 159 39.47 -9.89 25.86
C ARG A 159 40.29 -9.34 27.01
N THR A 160 39.71 -8.49 27.86
CA THR A 160 40.40 -7.87 29.01
C THR A 160 40.28 -8.68 30.31
N GLY A 161 39.68 -9.87 30.29
CA GLY A 161 39.69 -10.80 31.43
C GLY A 161 38.77 -10.43 32.60
N PHE A 162 37.65 -9.74 32.32
CA PHE A 162 36.55 -9.52 33.27
C PHE A 162 35.39 -10.48 33.01
#